data_AF-A0A4Q6BKH2-F1
#
_entry.id   AF-A0A4Q6BKH2-F1
#
_cell.length_a   1.000
_cell.length_b   1.000
_cell.length_c   1.000
_cell.angle_alpha   90.00
_cell.angle_beta   90.00
_cell.angle_gamma   90.00
#
_symmetry.space_group_name_H-M   'P 1'
#
loop_
_entity.id
_entity.type
_entity.pdbx_description
1 polymer ?
#
loop_
_entity_poly.entity_id
_entity_poly.type
_entity_poly.pdbx_seq_one_letter_code
_entity_poly.pdbx_strand_id
1 'polypeptide(L)'
;MFRRVSVLLGTLFFIGGLAACLASAYYVFQDWHALNLFYARFERLTMSGAPLRSLLIASTEQAAFRLNCFADGVGVLLGAILSALGWGQIARERCKTPL
;
A
#
# COMPACT_ATOMS: atom_id res chain seq x y z
N MET A 1 22.16 -2.08 -28.51
CA MET A 1 22.26 -1.29 -27.26
C MET A 1 20.88 -1.06 -26.62
N PHE A 2 19.89 -0.53 -27.36
CA PHE A 2 18.52 -0.27 -26.88
C PHE A 2 17.81 -1.45 -26.19
N ARG A 3 17.91 -2.68 -26.73
CA ARG A 3 17.27 -3.87 -26.14
C ARG A 3 17.72 -4.18 -24.71
N ARG A 4 19.02 -4.04 -24.41
CA ARG A 4 19.56 -4.28 -23.06
C ARG A 4 19.04 -3.24 -22.06
N VAL A 5 18.92 -1.99 -22.51
CA VAL A 5 18.37 -0.89 -21.70
C VAL A 5 16.88 -1.11 -21.42
N SER A 6 16.08 -1.51 -22.40
CA SER A 6 14.65 -1.80 -22.21
C SER A 6 14.40 -2.96 -21.23
N VAL A 7 15.20 -4.03 -21.30
CA VAL A 7 15.09 -5.15 -20.35
C VAL A 7 15.54 -4.75 -18.94
N LEU A 8 16.59 -3.92 -18.83
CA LEU A 8 17.03 -3.35 -17.55
C LEU A 8 15.95 -2.47 -16.92
N LEU A 9 15.35 -1.55 -17.68
CA LEU A 9 14.23 -0.74 -17.22
C LEU A 9 13.05 -1.63 -16.80
N GLY A 10 12.63 -2.57 -17.64
CA GLY A 10 11.53 -3.49 -17.33
C GLY A 10 11.75 -4.25 -16.02
N THR A 11 12.98 -4.74 -15.80
CA THR A 11 13.35 -5.43 -14.56
C THR A 11 13.34 -4.49 -13.35
N LEU A 12 13.83 -3.26 -13.51
CA LEU A 12 13.81 -2.25 -12.44
C LEU A 12 12.38 -1.88 -12.02
N PHE A 13 11.49 -1.65 -13.00
CA PHE A 13 10.07 -1.38 -12.74
C PHE A 13 9.37 -2.58 -12.11
N PHE A 14 9.69 -3.80 -12.57
CA PHE A 14 9.12 -5.02 -12.01
C PHE A 14 9.50 -5.19 -10.55
N ILE A 15 10.80 -5.21 -10.24
CA ILE A 15 11.32 -5.44 -8.89
C ILE A 15 10.96 -4.26 -7.97
N GLY A 16 11.13 -3.03 -8.44
CA GLY A 16 10.80 -1.83 -7.66
C GLY A 16 9.31 -1.75 -7.34
N GLY A 17 8.44 -2.04 -8.32
CA GLY A 17 7.00 -2.10 -8.11
C GLY A 17 6.60 -3.20 -7.11
N LEU A 18 7.22 -4.37 -7.21
CA LEU A 18 6.95 -5.50 -6.31
C LEU A 18 7.43 -5.19 -4.87
N ALA A 19 8.59 -4.58 -4.72
CA ALA A 19 9.11 -4.14 -3.42
C ALA A 19 8.21 -3.08 -2.78
N ALA A 20 7.80 -2.06 -3.54
CA ALA A 20 6.86 -1.04 -3.07
C ALA A 20 5.51 -1.65 -2.68
N CYS A 21 4.98 -2.57 -3.50
CA CYS A 21 3.73 -3.28 -3.22
C CYS A 21 3.81 -4.05 -1.91
N LEU A 22 4.88 -4.83 -1.69
CA LEU A 22 5.05 -5.62 -0.47
C LEU A 22 5.27 -4.75 0.76
N ALA A 23 6.07 -3.68 0.64
CA ALA A 23 6.31 -2.75 1.73
C ALA A 23 5.00 -2.07 2.16
N SER A 24 4.25 -1.52 1.21
CA SER A 24 2.95 -0.92 1.50
C SER A 24 1.94 -1.95 2.04
N ALA A 25 1.93 -3.18 1.51
CA ALA A 25 1.02 -4.22 2.00
C ALA A 25 1.30 -4.55 3.47
N TYR A 26 2.58 -4.64 3.85
CA TYR A 26 2.97 -4.85 5.23
C TYR A 26 2.43 -3.75 6.17
N TYR A 27 2.59 -2.48 5.79
CA TYR A 27 2.10 -1.36 6.58
C TYR A 27 0.57 -1.26 6.61
N VAL A 28 -0.13 -1.55 5.49
CA VAL A 28 -1.61 -1.66 5.47
C VAL A 28 -2.09 -2.61 6.55
N PHE A 29 -1.51 -3.82 6.66
CA PHE A 29 -1.97 -4.79 7.64
C PHE A 29 -1.69 -4.35 9.08
N GLN A 30 -0.54 -3.71 9.31
CA GLN A 30 -0.18 -3.17 10.62
C GLN A 30 -1.15 -2.05 11.05
N ASP A 31 -1.41 -1.09 10.16
CA ASP A 31 -2.30 0.04 10.44
C ASP A 31 -3.77 -0.38 10.51
N TRP A 32 -4.18 -1.38 9.72
CA TRP A 32 -5.50 -1.99 9.84
C TRP A 32 -5.70 -2.64 11.21
N HIS A 33 -4.69 -3.34 11.73
CA HIS A 33 -4.77 -3.92 13.07
C HIS A 33 -4.89 -2.85 14.15
N ALA A 34 -4.06 -1.81 14.08
CA ALA A 34 -4.13 -0.67 14.99
C ALA A 34 -5.50 0.02 14.94
N LEU A 35 -6.03 0.25 13.74
CA LEU A 35 -7.33 0.87 13.53
C LEU A 35 -8.46 0.13 14.24
N ASN A 36 -8.48 -1.21 14.16
CA ASN A 36 -9.49 -2.03 14.84
C ASN A 36 -9.42 -1.90 16.37
N LEU A 37 -8.21 -1.81 16.94
CA LEU A 37 -8.05 -1.58 18.38
C LEU A 37 -8.59 -0.21 18.81
N PHE A 38 -8.33 0.84 18.03
CA PHE A 38 -8.86 2.18 18.31
C PHE A 38 -10.37 2.30 18.09
N TYR A 39 -10.94 1.52 17.17
CA TYR A 39 -12.40 1.37 17.05
C TYR A 39 -13.02 0.78 18.32
N ALA A 40 -12.49 -0.36 18.80
CA ALA A 40 -12.97 -0.98 20.03
C ALA A 40 -12.80 -0.07 21.26
N ARG A 41 -11.71 0.72 21.32
CA ARG A 41 -11.48 1.69 22.41
C ARG A 41 -12.50 2.81 22.40
N PHE A 42 -12.79 3.38 21.23
CA PHE A 42 -13.78 4.44 21.10
C PHE A 42 -15.18 3.96 21.46
N GLU A 43 -15.57 2.77 21.01
CA GLU A 43 -16.86 2.16 21.38
C GLU A 43 -17.00 2.04 22.90
N ARG A 44 -15.97 1.53 23.60
CA ARG A 44 -15.96 1.49 25.07
C ARG A 44 -16.09 2.87 25.71
N LEU A 45 -15.39 3.88 25.19
CA LEU A 45 -15.46 5.25 25.71
C LEU A 45 -16.84 5.89 25.50
N THR A 46 -17.50 5.59 24.37
CA THR A 46 -18.87 6.06 24.11
C THR A 46 -19.87 5.42 25.07
N MET A 47 -19.71 4.14 25.40
CA MET A 47 -20.59 3.43 26.33
C MET A 47 -20.34 3.82 27.80
N SER A 48 -19.13 4.26 28.16
CA SER A 48 -18.78 4.60 29.54
C SER A 48 -19.19 6.02 29.97
N GLY A 49 -19.82 6.81 29.09
CA GLY A 49 -20.13 8.22 29.35
C GLY A 49 -18.88 9.09 29.49
N ALA A 50 -17.78 8.73 28.80
CA ALA A 50 -16.53 9.47 28.87
C ALA A 50 -16.70 10.94 28.45
N PRO A 51 -15.89 11.87 29.00
CA PRO A 51 -16.00 13.29 28.67
C PRO A 51 -15.79 13.52 27.17
N LEU A 52 -16.49 14.51 26.61
CA LEU A 52 -16.50 14.82 25.17
C LEU A 52 -15.09 14.99 24.59
N ARG A 53 -14.16 15.56 25.36
CA ARG A 53 -12.76 15.71 24.97
C ARG A 53 -12.09 14.37 24.67
N SER A 54 -12.33 13.35 25.50
CA SER A 54 -11.76 12.01 25.30
C SER A 54 -12.34 11.32 24.06
N LEU A 55 -13.62 11.54 23.77
CA LEU A 55 -14.25 11.07 22.54
C LEU A 55 -13.66 11.74 21.29
N LEU A 56 -13.48 13.06 21.33
CA LEU A 56 -12.83 13.81 20.25
C LEU A 56 -11.42 13.30 19.96
N ILE A 57 -10.57 13.14 20.99
CA ILE A 57 -9.21 12.62 20.83
C ILE A 57 -9.23 11.23 20.19
N ALA A 58 -10.04 10.30 20.72
CA ALA A 58 -10.12 8.96 20.17
C ALA A 58 -10.65 8.94 18.73
N SER A 59 -11.58 9.83 18.36
CA SER A 59 -12.06 9.96 16.98
C SER A 59 -10.99 10.48 16.02
N THR A 60 -10.14 11.40 16.47
CA THR A 60 -9.03 11.92 15.65
C THR A 60 -7.95 10.87 15.44
N GLU A 61 -7.66 10.03 16.45
CA GLU A 61 -6.73 8.91 16.30
C GLU A 61 -7.22 7.90 15.25
N GLN A 62 -8.51 7.54 15.26
CA GLN A 62 -9.09 6.68 14.23
C GLN A 62 -8.95 7.26 12.82
N ALA A 63 -9.25 8.56 12.68
CA ALA A 63 -9.14 9.23 11.38
C ALA A 63 -7.71 9.17 10.83
N ALA A 64 -6.69 9.35 11.68
CA ALA A 64 -5.29 9.24 11.29
C ALA A 64 -4.95 7.83 10.78
N PHE A 65 -5.31 6.77 11.51
CA PHE A 65 -5.06 5.39 11.06
C PHE A 65 -5.83 5.01 9.79
N ARG A 66 -7.03 5.55 9.58
CA ARG A 66 -7.77 5.36 8.33
C ARG A 66 -7.05 6.00 7.14
N LEU A 67 -6.50 7.20 7.33
CA LEU A 67 -5.76 7.89 6.28
C LEU A 67 -4.45 7.18 5.94
N ASN A 68 -3.72 6.69 6.94
CA ASN A 68 -2.51 5.90 6.69
C ASN A 68 -2.83 4.60 5.96
N CYS A 69 -3.81 3.84 6.46
CA CYS A 69 -4.23 2.60 5.81
C CYS A 69 -4.71 2.82 4.37
N PHE A 70 -5.33 3.97 4.07
CA PHE A 70 -5.68 4.36 2.71
C PHE A 70 -4.44 4.68 1.86
N ALA A 71 -3.50 5.47 2.40
CA ALA A 71 -2.27 5.82 1.70
C ALA A 71 -1.44 4.57 1.35
N ASP A 72 -1.30 3.64 2.29
CA ASP A 72 -0.62 2.38 2.04
C ASP A 72 -1.42 1.49 1.07
N GLY A 73 -2.75 1.49 1.13
CA GLY A 73 -3.59 0.80 0.15
C GLY A 73 -3.37 1.32 -1.27
N VAL A 74 -3.24 2.63 -1.44
CA VAL A 74 -2.84 3.26 -2.72
C VAL A 74 -1.43 2.82 -3.11
N GLY A 75 -0.49 2.76 -2.16
CA GLY A 75 0.87 2.28 -2.38
C GLY A 75 0.92 0.83 -2.91
N VAL A 76 0.12 -0.07 -2.35
CA VAL A 76 -0.04 -1.45 -2.84
C VAL A 76 -0.49 -1.45 -4.29
N LEU A 77 -1.55 -0.70 -4.60
CA LEU A 77 -2.12 -0.66 -5.94
C LEU A 77 -1.12 -0.11 -6.96
N LEU A 78 -0.42 0.97 -6.61
CA LEU A 78 0.57 1.60 -7.46
C LEU A 78 1.78 0.69 -7.69
N GLY A 79 2.27 0.03 -6.63
CA GLY A 79 3.33 -0.98 -6.73
C GLY A 79 2.95 -2.14 -7.65
N ALA A 80 1.73 -2.65 -7.52
CA ALA A 80 1.21 -3.71 -8.39
C ALA A 80 1.13 -3.27 -9.86
N ILE A 81 0.65 -2.04 -10.14
CA ILE A 81 0.62 -1.47 -11.50
C ILE A 81 2.02 -1.33 -12.07
N LEU A 82 2.97 -0.77 -11.32
CA LEU A 82 4.37 -0.62 -11.75
C LEU A 82 5.00 -1.98 -12.04
N SER A 83 4.73 -2.98 -11.19
CA SER A 83 5.20 -4.34 -11.40
C SER A 83 4.64 -4.94 -12.69
N ALA A 84 3.32 -4.84 -12.91
CA ALA A 84 2.68 -5.31 -14.14
C ALA A 84 3.21 -4.63 -15.41
N LEU A 85 3.47 -3.31 -15.34
CA LEU A 85 4.08 -2.56 -16.45
C LEU A 85 5.51 -3.07 -16.76
N GLY A 86 6.33 -3.27 -15.73
CA GLY A 86 7.68 -3.82 -15.86
C GLY A 86 7.67 -5.21 -16.50
N TRP A 87 6.80 -6.10 -16.01
CA TRP A 87 6.60 -7.43 -16.58
C TRP A 87 6.15 -7.38 -18.04
N GLY A 88 5.16 -6.54 -18.36
CA GLY A 88 4.65 -6.37 -19.72
C GLY A 88 5.70 -5.84 -20.71
N GLN A 89 6.65 -5.02 -20.24
CA GLN A 89 7.80 -4.59 -21.05
C GLN A 89 8.77 -5.74 -21.32
N ILE A 90 9.13 -6.51 -20.29
CA ILE A 90 10.01 -7.68 -20.43
C ILE A 90 9.41 -8.70 -21.41
N ALA A 91 8.12 -9.00 -21.27
CA ALA A 91 7.40 -9.95 -22.12
C ALA A 91 7.38 -9.49 -23.59
N ARG A 92 7.14 -8.20 -23.85
CA ARG A 92 7.16 -7.64 -25.22
C ARG A 92 8.52 -7.77 -25.89
N GLU A 93 9.60 -7.53 -25.17
CA GLU A 93 10.96 -7.65 -25.73
C GLU A 93 11.34 -9.11 -26.02
N ARG A 94 10.79 -10.10 -25.30
CA ARG A 94 10.97 -11.53 -25.62
C ARG A 94 10.20 -11.99 -26.85
N CYS A 95 9.05 -11.39 -27.14
CA CYS A 95 8.21 -11.79 -28.27
C CYS A 95 8.75 -11.25 -29.62
N LYS A 96 9.52 -10.15 -29.60
CA LYS A 96 10.16 -9.57 -30.80
C LYS A 96 11.36 -10.34 -31.33
N THR A 97 11.84 -11.37 -30.64
CA THR A 97 12.93 -12.23 -31.11
C THR A 97 12.36 -13.50 -31.75
N PRO A 98 12.24 -13.58 -33.10
CA PRO A 98 12.18 -14.89 -33.75
C PRO A 98 13.51 -15.60 -33.51
N LEU A 99 13.43 -16.90 -33.20
CA LEU A 99 14.56 -17.82 -33.10
C LEU A 99 15.42 -17.81 -34.37
#